data_AF-A0A963LSU9-F1
#
_entry.id   AF-A0A963LSU9-F1
#
_cell.length_a   1.000
_cell.length_b   1.000
_cell.length_c   1.000
_cell.angle_alpha   90.00
_cell.angle_beta   90.00
_cell.angle_gamma   90.00
#
_symmetry.space_group_name_H-M   'P 1'
#
loop_
_entity.id
_entity.type
_entity.pdbx_description
1 polymer ?
#
loop_
_entity_poly.entity_id
_entity_poly.type
_entity_poly.pdbx_seq_one_letter_code
_entity_poly.pdbx_strand_id
1 'polypeptide(L)'
;PLARLRAALDALGLAREDTVAETEDHFACLCEVMRYLIAGDDVAVANLTRQRAFFADHIQPWAPQMVDAIGAHPQARFYAALATFTAAFLAVEAQGFDMLP
;
A
#
# COMPACT_ATOMS: atom_id res chain seq x y z
N PRO A 1 -9.27 6.88 9.17
CA PRO A 1 -8.32 6.15 8.29
C PRO A 1 -9.04 5.26 7.28
N LEU A 2 -9.74 4.21 7.74
CA LEU A 2 -10.45 3.27 6.86
C LEU A 2 -11.60 3.88 6.05
N ALA A 3 -12.39 4.80 6.62
CA ALA A 3 -13.45 5.49 5.88
C ALA A 3 -12.91 6.32 4.69
N ARG A 4 -11.71 6.93 4.83
CA ARG A 4 -11.06 7.67 3.75
C ARG A 4 -10.55 6.71 2.68
N LEU A 5 -9.99 5.57 3.08
CA LEU A 5 -9.59 4.52 2.16
C LEU A 5 -10.78 4.02 1.34
N ARG A 6 -11.93 3.74 1.97
CA ARG A 6 -13.15 3.34 1.25
C ARG A 6 -13.57 4.37 0.20
N ALA A 7 -13.57 5.66 0.56
CA ALA A 7 -13.88 6.71 -0.41
C ALA A 7 -12.88 6.75 -1.58
N ALA A 8 -11.59 6.48 -1.32
CA ALA A 8 -10.59 6.38 -2.38
C ALA A 8 -10.81 5.15 -3.28
N LEU A 9 -11.17 4.00 -2.71
CA LEU A 9 -11.50 2.79 -3.46
C LEU A 9 -12.76 2.99 -4.32
N ASP A 10 -13.81 3.60 -3.77
CA ASP A 10 -15.02 3.95 -4.50
C ASP A 10 -14.71 4.87 -5.70
N ALA A 11 -13.83 5.86 -5.52
CA ALA A 11 -13.39 6.76 -6.60
C ALA A 11 -12.56 6.04 -7.68
N LEU A 12 -11.95 4.90 -7.35
CA LEU A 12 -11.25 4.01 -8.28
C LEU A 12 -12.18 2.95 -8.89
N GLY A 13 -13.45 2.89 -8.47
CA GLY A 13 -14.38 1.84 -8.89
C GLY A 13 -14.02 0.46 -8.32
N LEU A 14 -13.23 0.42 -7.24
CA LEU A 14 -12.79 -0.80 -6.59
C LEU A 14 -13.69 -1.10 -5.39
N ALA A 15 -14.09 -2.36 -5.25
CA ALA A 15 -14.84 -2.85 -4.11
C ALA A 15 -14.16 -4.05 -3.49
N ARG A 16 -14.34 -4.22 -2.18
CA ARG A 16 -13.92 -5.41 -1.46
C ARG A 16 -14.78 -6.60 -1.88
N GLU A 17 -14.17 -7.75 -2.08
CA GLU A 17 -14.91 -8.99 -2.29
C GLU A 17 -15.56 -9.46 -0.97
N ASP A 18 -16.82 -9.89 -1.01
CA ASP A 18 -17.58 -10.27 0.20
C ASP A 18 -17.00 -11.49 0.92
N THR A 19 -16.23 -12.32 0.21
CA THR A 19 -15.62 -13.56 0.70
C THR A 19 -14.33 -13.33 1.50
N VAL A 20 -13.71 -12.16 1.36
CA VAL A 20 -12.48 -11.79 2.09
C VAL A 20 -12.88 -11.35 3.50
N ALA A 21 -12.23 -11.89 4.52
CA ALA A 21 -12.56 -11.57 5.92
C ALA A 21 -11.85 -10.28 6.37
N GLU A 22 -10.71 -9.99 5.79
CA GLU A 22 -9.88 -8.83 6.04
C GLU A 22 -10.57 -7.54 5.63
N THR A 23 -10.28 -6.47 6.36
CA THR A 23 -10.68 -5.11 6.01
C THR A 23 -9.75 -4.54 4.94
N GLU A 24 -10.22 -3.50 4.25
CA GLU A 24 -9.55 -2.94 3.07
C GLU A 24 -8.19 -2.31 3.39
N ASP A 25 -7.94 -1.94 4.65
CA ASP A 25 -6.67 -1.42 5.15
C ASP A 25 -5.62 -2.50 5.44
N HIS A 26 -5.92 -3.77 5.16
CA HIS A 26 -4.93 -4.83 5.20
C HIS A 26 -3.81 -4.56 4.18
N PHE A 27 -2.55 -4.73 4.58
CA PHE A 27 -1.39 -4.35 3.76
C PHE A 27 -1.42 -5.02 2.38
N ALA A 28 -1.79 -6.29 2.31
CA ALA A 28 -1.90 -7.00 1.02
C ALA A 28 -2.98 -6.40 0.09
N CYS A 29 -4.09 -5.91 0.64
CA CYS A 29 -5.12 -5.21 -0.14
C CYS A 29 -4.57 -3.89 -0.70
N LEU A 30 -3.81 -3.14 0.10
CA LEU A 30 -3.17 -1.91 -0.37
C LEU A 30 -2.10 -2.18 -1.45
N CYS A 31 -1.32 -3.25 -1.32
CA CYS A 31 -0.40 -3.69 -2.37
C CYS A 31 -1.14 -4.02 -3.67
N GLU A 32 -2.31 -4.65 -3.59
CA GLU A 32 -3.12 -4.97 -4.77
C GLU A 32 -3.67 -3.71 -5.44
N VAL A 33 -4.09 -2.71 -4.65
CA VAL A 33 -4.51 -1.42 -5.19
C VAL A 33 -3.32 -0.72 -5.86
N MET A 34 -2.12 -0.73 -5.26
CA MET A 34 -0.92 -0.19 -5.90
C MET A 34 -0.60 -0.92 -7.21
N ARG A 35 -0.69 -2.27 -7.23
CA ARG A 35 -0.53 -3.06 -8.45
C ARG A 35 -1.51 -2.63 -9.54
N TYR A 36 -2.78 -2.41 -9.19
CA TYR A 36 -3.79 -1.90 -10.11
C TYR A 36 -3.46 -0.49 -10.62
N LEU A 37 -3.01 0.42 -9.75
CA LEU A 37 -2.60 1.78 -10.14
C LEU A 37 -1.31 1.81 -10.98
N ILE A 38 -0.49 0.76 -10.96
CA ILE A 38 0.76 0.66 -11.73
C ILE A 38 0.55 -0.03 -13.07
N ALA A 39 -0.20 -1.13 -13.09
CA ALA A 39 -0.29 -2.04 -14.23
C ALA A 39 -1.72 -2.13 -14.83
N GLY A 40 -2.65 -1.27 -14.40
CA GLY A 40 -3.99 -1.20 -14.95
C GLY A 40 -4.00 -0.66 -16.39
N ASP A 41 -5.00 -1.10 -17.17
CA ASP A 41 -5.13 -0.74 -18.59
C ASP A 41 -5.60 0.71 -18.82
N ASP A 42 -6.33 1.28 -17.86
CA ASP A 42 -6.84 2.65 -17.96
C ASP A 42 -5.78 3.67 -17.53
N VAL A 43 -5.18 4.37 -18.49
CA VAL A 43 -4.14 5.40 -18.28
C VAL A 43 -4.64 6.57 -17.42
N ALA A 44 -5.94 6.86 -17.41
CA ALA A 44 -6.51 7.89 -16.54
C ALA A 44 -6.45 7.48 -15.06
N VAL A 45 -6.35 6.18 -14.78
CA VAL A 45 -6.20 5.60 -13.44
C VAL A 45 -4.74 5.24 -13.16
N ALA A 46 -4.07 4.62 -14.13
CA ALA A 46 -2.70 4.15 -14.04
C ALA A 46 -1.67 5.26 -14.33
N ASN A 47 -1.63 6.27 -13.45
CA ASN A 47 -0.66 7.36 -13.53
C ASN A 47 0.05 7.62 -12.20
N LEU A 48 1.26 8.18 -12.29
CA LEU A 48 2.14 8.44 -11.15
C LEU A 48 1.53 9.39 -10.12
N THR A 49 0.68 10.34 -10.54
CA THR A 49 0.01 11.25 -9.61
C THR A 49 -0.94 10.50 -8.67
N ARG A 50 -1.73 9.56 -9.21
CA ARG A 50 -2.64 8.72 -8.41
C ARG A 50 -1.88 7.71 -7.56
N GLN A 51 -0.82 7.10 -8.08
CA GLN A 51 0.05 6.19 -7.32
C GLN A 51 0.66 6.91 -6.10
N ARG A 52 1.25 8.11 -6.32
CA ARG A 52 1.82 8.94 -5.24
C ARG A 52 0.77 9.27 -4.19
N ALA A 53 -0.39 9.76 -4.62
CA ALA A 53 -1.45 10.15 -3.70
C ALA A 53 -1.92 8.98 -2.83
N PHE A 54 -2.19 7.82 -3.46
CA PHE A 54 -2.63 6.63 -2.72
C PHE A 54 -1.56 6.14 -1.74
N PHE A 55 -0.29 6.06 -2.18
CA PHE A 55 0.82 5.65 -1.33
C PHE A 55 0.98 6.57 -0.11
N ALA A 56 1.00 7.88 -0.32
CA ALA A 56 1.18 8.88 0.72
C ALA A 56 0.01 8.91 1.71
N ASP A 57 -1.22 8.74 1.24
CA ASP A 57 -2.42 8.85 2.08
C ASP A 57 -2.76 7.56 2.83
N HIS A 58 -2.41 6.40 2.27
CA HIS A 58 -2.92 5.11 2.74
C HIS A 58 -1.87 4.08 3.15
N ILE A 59 -0.60 4.23 2.74
CA ILE A 59 0.46 3.27 3.06
C ILE A 59 1.52 3.92 3.95
N GLN A 60 2.13 5.00 3.46
CA GLN A 60 3.27 5.69 4.09
C GLN A 60 3.05 6.08 5.57
N PRO A 61 1.86 6.51 6.02
CA PRO A 61 1.70 7.00 7.39
C PRO A 61 1.91 5.96 8.50
N TRP A 62 1.80 4.68 8.17
CA TRP A 62 1.80 3.60 9.18
C TRP A 62 2.66 2.39 8.78
N ALA A 63 2.94 2.17 7.49
CA ALA A 63 3.69 1.01 7.05
C ALA A 63 5.10 0.88 7.67
N PRO A 64 5.86 1.95 7.95
CA PRO A 64 7.12 1.85 8.70
C PRO A 64 6.95 1.23 10.09
N GLN A 65 5.89 1.59 10.82
CA GLN A 65 5.62 1.02 12.14
C GLN A 65 5.23 -0.46 12.06
N MET A 66 4.52 -0.85 10.99
CA MET A 66 4.19 -2.26 10.74
C MET A 66 5.45 -3.11 10.53
N VAL A 67 6.37 -2.67 9.68
CA VAL A 67 7.60 -3.44 9.41
C VAL A 67 8.49 -3.52 10.65
N ASP A 68 8.58 -2.46 11.44
CA ASP A 68 9.30 -2.47 12.72
C ASP A 68 8.68 -3.45 13.71
N ALA A 69 7.35 -3.46 13.84
CA ALA A 69 6.64 -4.36 14.74
C ALA A 69 6.79 -5.84 14.32
N ILE A 70 6.70 -6.14 13.03
CA ILE A 70 6.91 -7.51 12.50
C ILE A 70 8.36 -7.94 12.74
N GLY A 71 9.33 -7.08 12.44
CA GLY A 71 10.75 -7.37 12.60
C GLY A 71 11.18 -7.59 14.05
N ALA A 72 10.54 -6.88 14.99
CA ALA A 72 10.82 -7.02 16.42
C ALA A 72 10.25 -8.31 17.05
N HIS A 73 9.32 -9.01 16.38
CA HIS A 73 8.68 -10.18 16.98
C HIS A 73 9.62 -11.41 16.96
N PRO A 74 9.96 -12.02 18.12
CA PRO A 74 10.98 -13.08 18.20
C PRO A 74 10.72 -14.32 17.33
N GLN A 75 9.45 -14.59 17.02
CA GLN A 75 9.05 -15.74 16.19
C GLN A 75 8.89 -15.41 14.71
N ALA A 76 9.06 -14.15 14.29
CA ALA A 76 8.90 -13.73 12.90
C ALA A 76 10.13 -14.12 12.05
N ARG A 77 10.50 -15.41 12.01
CA ARG A 77 11.72 -15.89 11.33
C ARG A 77 11.77 -15.46 9.85
N PHE A 78 10.77 -15.89 9.08
CA PHE A 78 10.62 -15.52 7.67
C PHE A 78 10.12 -14.08 7.52
N TYR A 79 9.13 -13.71 8.34
CA TYR A 79 8.47 -12.41 8.24
C TYR A 79 9.37 -11.23 8.65
N ALA A 80 10.41 -11.42 9.45
CA ALA A 80 11.41 -10.40 9.73
C ALA A 80 12.24 -10.07 8.48
N ALA A 81 12.66 -11.08 7.71
CA ALA A 81 13.33 -10.85 6.44
C ALA A 81 12.39 -10.16 5.43
N LEU A 82 11.12 -10.57 5.38
CA LEU A 82 10.11 -9.89 4.57
C LEU A 82 9.88 -8.44 5.02
N ALA A 83 9.88 -8.17 6.32
CA ALA A 83 9.75 -6.82 6.86
C ALA A 83 10.93 -5.93 6.47
N THR A 84 12.17 -6.44 6.54
CA THR A 84 13.36 -5.72 6.06
C THR A 84 13.27 -5.41 4.57
N PHE A 85 12.87 -6.37 3.75
CA PHE A 85 12.64 -6.14 2.31
C PHE A 85 11.57 -5.07 2.09
N THR A 86 10.44 -5.18 2.79
CA THR A 86 9.31 -4.25 2.67
C THR A 86 9.73 -2.84 3.10
N ALA A 87 10.52 -2.70 4.17
CA ALA A 87 11.04 -1.40 4.61
C ALA A 87 11.89 -0.72 3.51
N ALA A 88 12.79 -1.48 2.89
CA ALA A 88 13.62 -0.97 1.79
C ALA A 88 12.77 -0.61 0.56
N PHE A 89 11.79 -1.44 0.21
CA PHE A 89 10.85 -1.17 -0.88
C PHE A 89 10.09 0.14 -0.63
N LEU A 90 9.48 0.32 0.55
CA LEU A 90 8.74 1.54 0.90
C LEU A 90 9.63 2.79 0.87
N ALA A 91 10.90 2.68 1.27
CA ALA A 91 11.85 3.79 1.21
C ALA A 91 12.18 4.20 -0.24
N VAL A 92 12.34 3.23 -1.13
CA VAL A 92 12.57 3.49 -2.57
C VAL A 92 11.34 4.13 -3.21
N GLU A 93 10.14 3.62 -2.93
CA GLU A 93 8.89 4.20 -3.42
C GLU A 93 8.72 5.66 -2.95
N ALA A 94 8.93 5.93 -1.66
CA ALA A 94 8.84 7.28 -1.11
C ALA A 94 9.82 8.25 -1.81
N GLN A 95 11.09 7.83 -1.98
CA GLN A 95 12.07 8.63 -2.70
C GLN A 95 11.69 8.85 -4.17
N GLY A 96 11.19 7.82 -4.85
CA GLY A 96 10.74 7.92 -6.23
C GLY A 96 9.60 8.92 -6.40
N PHE A 97 8.63 8.92 -5.48
CA PHE A 97 7.52 9.87 -5.48
C PHE A 97 7.91 11.31 -5.13
N ASP A 98 8.91 11.49 -4.26
CA ASP A 98 9.45 12.82 -3.91
C ASP A 98 10.22 13.47 -5.07
N MET A 99 10.72 12.68 -6.02
CA MET A 99 11.41 13.17 -7.22
C MET A 99 10.45 13.60 -8.35
N LEU A 100 9.14 13.39 -8.19
CA LEU A 100 8.16 13.82 -9.19
C LEU A 100 7.93 15.34 -9.13
N PRO A 101 7.84 16.00 -10.30
CA PRO A 101 7.67 17.46 -10.39
C PRO A 101 6.32 17.97 -9.87
#